data_AF-A0A9D3AEK7-F1
#
_entry.id   AF-A0A9D3AEK7-F1
#
_cell.length_a   1.000
_cell.length_b   1.000
_cell.length_c   1.000
_cell.angle_alpha   90.00
_cell.angle_beta   90.00
_cell.angle_gamma   90.00
#
_symmetry.space_group_name_H-M   'P 1'
#
loop_
_entity.id
_entity.type
_entity.pdbx_description
1 polymer ?
#
loop_
_entity_poly.entity_id
_entity_poly.type
_entity_poly.pdbx_seq_one_letter_code
_entity_poly.pdbx_strand_id
1 'polypeptide(L)'
;MKRVSILGDSISTFEGCVPEGFRVYYEGARRRATGVELPSDTWWAQVVSGMGGVPWRVGAYSGSLVEGAGFPAGESAERVAALARDGVAPDEVLVFMGVNDYGWGGAAAQAAGRGNAVPACLDLADVEPQMPGLADADAAERFGAAYERMLARVRRAYPQTTVRCCTLCPGRVADCDRSTFAYNLRGVPIERYNDAIRAAAARTGCAVADVAALGFDYEAVDGTHPTARGMRQLAALVLHAMGLADDAAVAATGAPRSQRSCEGPCVGCEHAASTGAAWLCVCRR
;
A
#
# COMPACT_ATOMS: atom_id res chain seq x y z
N MET A 1 4.58 15.19 21.92
CA MET A 1 3.71 14.42 21.01
C MET A 1 4.55 13.44 20.23
N LYS A 2 4.03 12.24 19.96
CA LYS A 2 4.71 11.19 19.21
C LYS A 2 4.85 11.60 17.73
N ARG A 3 6.06 11.57 17.18
CA ARG A 3 6.37 11.82 15.76
C ARG A 3 6.14 10.55 14.97
N VAL A 4 5.22 10.58 14.01
CA VAL A 4 4.88 9.39 13.21
C VAL A 4 5.22 9.63 11.75
N SER A 5 6.09 8.77 11.19
CA SER A 5 6.39 8.77 9.76
C SER A 5 5.63 7.66 9.04
N ILE A 6 5.41 7.85 7.74
CA ILE A 6 4.69 6.92 6.87
C ILE A 6 5.66 6.37 5.84
N LEU A 7 5.73 5.05 5.70
CA LEU A 7 6.41 4.37 4.60
C LEU A 7 5.33 3.73 3.73
N GLY A 8 5.13 4.23 2.52
CA GLY A 8 3.96 3.84 1.73
C GLY A 8 4.11 3.94 0.22
N ASP A 9 3.07 3.53 -0.50
CA ASP A 9 2.97 3.69 -1.95
C ASP A 9 2.02 4.84 -2.31
N SER A 10 1.40 4.79 -3.50
CA SER A 10 0.47 5.81 -4.00
C SER A 10 -0.67 6.11 -3.03
N ILE A 11 -1.18 5.11 -2.30
CA ILE A 11 -2.28 5.26 -1.34
C ILE A 11 -1.93 6.26 -0.22
N SER A 12 -0.64 6.39 0.08
CA SER A 12 -0.14 7.23 1.17
C SER A 12 0.44 8.57 0.71
N THR A 13 0.46 8.86 -0.59
CA THR A 13 1.00 10.13 -1.11
C THR A 13 0.02 11.29 -0.93
N PHE A 14 0.51 12.51 -0.83
CA PHE A 14 -0.28 13.73 -0.97
C PHE A 14 0.64 14.89 -1.38
N GLU A 15 0.16 15.75 -2.28
CA GLU A 15 0.93 16.89 -2.79
C GLU A 15 1.43 17.79 -1.64
N GLY A 16 2.72 18.12 -1.65
CA GLY A 16 3.36 18.92 -0.60
C GLY A 16 3.64 18.18 0.72
N CYS A 17 3.31 16.90 0.83
CA CYS A 17 3.55 16.09 2.05
C CYS A 17 4.69 15.07 1.91
N VAL A 18 5.02 14.66 0.68
CA VAL A 18 6.13 13.74 0.37
C VAL A 18 7.44 14.51 0.08
N PRO A 19 8.62 13.87 0.16
CA PRO A 19 9.88 14.51 -0.24
C PRO A 19 9.85 15.03 -1.68
N GLU A 20 10.60 16.09 -1.95
CA GLU A 20 10.78 16.61 -3.30
C GLU A 20 11.30 15.53 -4.27
N GLY A 21 10.76 15.51 -5.48
CA GLY A 21 11.08 14.51 -6.50
C GLY A 21 10.39 13.15 -6.33
N PHE A 22 9.68 12.91 -5.22
CA PHE A 22 8.89 11.69 -5.05
C PHE A 22 7.57 11.83 -5.81
N ARG A 23 7.19 10.80 -6.57
CA ARG A 23 5.95 10.85 -7.35
C ARG A 23 4.73 10.82 -6.43
N VAL A 24 3.76 11.67 -6.73
CA VAL A 24 2.50 11.80 -5.99
C VAL A 24 1.34 11.20 -6.80
N TYR A 25 0.37 10.60 -6.12
CA TYR A 25 -0.93 10.24 -6.70
C TYR A 25 -1.96 11.34 -6.45
N TYR A 26 -2.13 11.77 -5.20
CA TYR A 26 -3.10 12.80 -4.81
C TYR A 26 -2.57 14.21 -5.08
N GLU A 27 -2.59 14.59 -6.36
CA GLU A 27 -2.21 15.91 -6.88
C GLU A 27 -3.16 16.35 -7.99
N GLY A 28 -3.30 17.67 -8.19
CA GLY A 28 -4.06 18.25 -9.30
C GLY A 28 -5.48 17.68 -9.47
N ALA A 29 -5.78 17.14 -10.66
CA ALA A 29 -7.12 16.62 -10.98
C ALA A 29 -7.51 15.37 -10.18
N ARG A 30 -6.54 14.58 -9.68
CA ARG A 30 -6.82 13.37 -8.90
C ARG A 30 -7.37 13.69 -7.51
N ARG A 31 -6.97 14.82 -6.91
CA ARG A 31 -7.57 15.32 -5.65
C ARG A 31 -9.06 15.56 -5.83
N ARG A 32 -9.45 16.30 -6.87
CA ARG A 32 -10.86 16.52 -7.23
C ARG A 32 -11.61 15.24 -7.54
N ALA A 33 -11.00 14.32 -8.29
CA ALA A 33 -11.65 13.06 -8.68
C ALA A 33 -11.87 12.12 -7.48
N THR A 34 -10.99 12.14 -6.48
CA THR A 34 -11.10 11.31 -5.27
C THR A 34 -11.83 12.02 -4.12
N GLY A 35 -11.98 13.35 -4.20
CA GLY A 35 -12.47 14.22 -3.13
C GLY A 35 -11.45 14.42 -1.99
N VAL A 36 -10.23 13.90 -2.10
CA VAL A 36 -9.16 14.08 -1.09
C VAL A 36 -8.50 15.43 -1.35
N GLU A 37 -8.93 16.45 -0.62
CA GLU A 37 -8.59 17.84 -0.91
C GLU A 37 -7.54 18.42 0.04
N LEU A 38 -7.40 17.88 1.25
CA LEU A 38 -6.47 18.35 2.26
C LEU A 38 -5.56 17.21 2.77
N PRO A 39 -4.35 17.52 3.27
CA PRO A 39 -3.51 16.52 3.94
C PRO A 39 -4.24 15.78 5.07
N SER A 40 -5.10 16.49 5.81
CA SER A 40 -5.93 15.92 6.89
C SER A 40 -6.95 14.89 6.41
N ASP A 41 -7.29 14.87 5.12
CA ASP A 41 -8.23 13.91 4.54
C ASP A 41 -7.56 12.56 4.32
N THR A 42 -6.22 12.49 4.31
CA THR A 42 -5.49 11.24 4.10
C THR A 42 -5.67 10.27 5.27
N TRP A 43 -5.64 8.96 4.98
CA TRP A 43 -5.78 7.93 6.01
C TRP A 43 -4.71 8.10 7.10
N TRP A 44 -3.48 8.40 6.71
CA TRP A 44 -2.35 8.48 7.64
C TRP A 44 -2.47 9.70 8.55
N ALA A 45 -2.93 10.86 8.06
CA ALA A 45 -3.09 12.03 8.92
C ALA A 45 -4.16 11.77 10.00
N GLN A 46 -5.25 11.11 9.61
CA GLN A 46 -6.32 10.72 10.52
C GLN A 46 -5.86 9.68 11.56
N VAL A 47 -5.13 8.64 11.13
CA VAL A 47 -4.55 7.64 12.06
C VAL A 47 -3.58 8.30 13.03
N VAL A 48 -2.67 9.14 12.53
CA VAL A 48 -1.70 9.84 13.38
C VAL A 48 -2.38 10.76 14.39
N SER A 49 -3.45 11.45 13.99
CA SER A 49 -4.29 12.23 14.90
C SER A 49 -4.96 11.34 15.95
N GLY A 50 -5.54 10.20 15.56
CA GLY A 50 -6.14 9.22 16.48
C GLY A 50 -5.15 8.60 17.47
N MET A 51 -3.86 8.56 17.12
CA MET A 51 -2.77 8.17 18.03
C MET A 51 -2.37 9.28 19.02
N GLY A 52 -2.93 10.50 18.91
CA GLY A 52 -2.45 11.68 19.62
C GLY A 52 -1.04 12.13 19.17
N GLY A 53 -0.63 11.72 17.97
CA GLY A 53 0.66 12.00 17.38
C GLY A 53 0.65 13.21 16.45
N VAL A 54 1.79 13.46 15.81
CA VAL A 54 1.94 14.46 14.75
C VAL A 54 2.65 13.83 13.54
N PRO A 55 2.20 14.10 12.31
CA PRO A 55 2.89 13.62 11.11
C PRO A 55 4.33 14.17 11.07
N TRP A 56 5.29 13.29 10.82
CA TRP A 56 6.71 13.63 10.78
C TRP A 56 7.23 13.69 9.35
N ARG A 57 7.29 12.55 8.66
CA ARG A 57 7.59 12.45 7.23
C ARG A 57 6.67 11.47 6.53
N VAL A 58 6.27 11.78 5.31
CA VAL A 58 5.54 10.87 4.43
C VAL A 58 6.51 10.35 3.37
N GLY A 59 7.26 9.30 3.71
CA GLY A 59 8.16 8.59 2.79
C GLY A 59 7.38 7.69 1.83
N ALA A 60 6.44 8.25 1.07
CA ALA A 60 5.59 7.53 0.13
C ALA A 60 5.88 7.90 -1.33
N TYR A 61 5.74 6.95 -2.25
CA TYR A 61 6.04 7.14 -3.68
C TYR A 61 5.04 6.39 -4.53
N SER A 62 4.38 7.11 -5.44
CA SER A 62 3.32 6.58 -6.28
C SER A 62 3.83 5.53 -7.28
N GLY A 63 3.24 4.33 -7.21
CA GLY A 63 3.57 3.16 -8.03
C GLY A 63 4.72 2.29 -7.52
N SER A 64 5.40 2.69 -6.44
CA SER A 64 6.55 1.94 -5.91
C SER A 64 6.15 0.56 -5.38
N LEU A 65 6.96 -0.45 -5.71
CA LEU A 65 6.95 -1.76 -5.06
C LEU A 65 7.75 -1.71 -3.76
N VAL A 66 7.61 -2.74 -2.93
CA VAL A 66 8.58 -3.05 -1.87
C VAL A 66 9.85 -3.63 -2.49
N GLU A 67 9.69 -4.61 -3.37
CA GLU A 67 10.77 -5.25 -4.12
C GLU A 67 11.38 -4.32 -5.17
N GLY A 68 12.71 -4.31 -5.29
CA GLY A 68 13.39 -3.74 -6.45
C GLY A 68 14.88 -3.49 -6.27
N ALA A 69 15.59 -3.33 -7.39
CA ALA A 69 17.05 -3.17 -7.42
C ALA A 69 17.56 -1.81 -6.87
N GLY A 70 16.66 -0.86 -6.58
CA GLY A 70 17.02 0.48 -6.13
C GLY A 70 15.82 1.41 -6.00
N PHE A 71 16.07 2.70 -5.78
CA PHE A 71 15.01 3.71 -5.70
C PHE A 71 14.15 3.71 -6.98
N PRO A 72 12.80 3.68 -6.89
CA PRO A 72 12.00 4.01 -5.69
C PRO A 72 11.49 2.83 -4.86
N ALA A 73 12.03 1.62 -5.02
CA ALA A 73 11.60 0.44 -4.25
C ALA A 73 11.65 0.69 -2.73
N GLY A 74 10.65 0.23 -1.98
CA GLY A 74 10.53 0.49 -0.55
C GLY A 74 11.73 0.03 0.28
N GLU A 75 12.42 -1.03 -0.17
CA GLU A 75 13.64 -1.51 0.46
C GLU A 75 14.89 -0.65 0.21
N SER A 76 14.79 0.42 -0.59
CA SER A 76 15.93 1.28 -0.92
C SER A 76 16.40 2.13 0.29
N ALA A 77 17.66 2.56 0.25
CA ALA A 77 18.22 3.39 1.32
C ALA A 77 17.57 4.78 1.39
N GLU A 78 17.25 5.36 0.22
CA GLU A 78 16.58 6.65 0.06
C GLU A 78 15.18 6.65 0.68
N ARG A 79 14.46 5.53 0.53
CA ARG A 79 13.14 5.32 1.14
C ARG A 79 13.21 5.30 2.65
N VAL A 80 14.23 4.66 3.22
CA VAL A 80 14.46 4.67 4.67
C VAL A 80 14.88 6.06 5.15
N ALA A 81 15.82 6.72 4.45
CA ALA A 81 16.30 8.05 4.80
C ALA A 81 15.17 9.11 4.79
N ALA A 82 14.18 8.95 3.90
CA ALA A 82 13.02 9.82 3.81
C ALA A 82 12.12 9.81 5.06
N LEU A 83 12.30 8.87 6.00
CA LEU A 83 11.50 8.77 7.23
C LEU A 83 11.94 9.74 8.33
N ALA A 84 13.15 10.29 8.25
CA ALA A 84 13.68 11.27 9.20
C ALA A 84 13.63 12.71 8.63
N ARG A 85 13.72 13.69 9.53
CA ARG A 85 13.85 15.12 9.16
C ARG A 85 14.96 15.72 10.01
N ASP A 86 15.88 16.44 9.37
CA ASP A 86 16.96 17.16 10.05
C ASP A 86 17.75 16.30 11.04
N GLY A 87 18.03 15.04 10.65
CA GLY A 87 18.72 14.06 11.49
C GLY A 87 17.89 13.46 12.63
N VAL A 88 16.63 13.87 12.79
CA VAL A 88 15.73 13.39 13.85
C VAL A 88 14.83 12.28 13.30
N ALA A 89 14.96 11.11 13.92
CA ALA A 89 14.15 9.93 13.64
C ALA A 89 12.69 10.10 14.15
N PRO A 90 11.73 9.42 13.52
CA PRO A 90 10.37 9.34 14.05
C PRO A 90 10.32 8.42 15.28
N ASP A 91 9.36 8.63 16.16
CA ASP A 91 9.09 7.71 17.27
C ASP A 91 8.41 6.43 16.77
N GLU A 92 7.60 6.55 15.71
CA GLU A 92 6.91 5.43 15.09
C GLU A 92 6.86 5.56 13.55
N VAL A 93 6.94 4.43 12.85
CA VAL A 93 6.72 4.33 11.40
C VAL A 93 5.52 3.45 11.14
N LEU A 94 4.52 3.98 10.45
CA LEU A 94 3.43 3.20 9.88
C LEU A 94 3.81 2.80 8.46
N VAL A 95 3.84 1.49 8.20
CA VAL A 95 4.10 0.94 6.88
C VAL A 95 2.78 0.48 6.26
N PHE A 96 2.42 1.05 5.11
CA PHE A 96 1.28 0.57 4.31
C PHE A 96 1.66 0.58 2.84
N MET A 97 2.17 -0.55 2.38
CA MET A 97 2.61 -0.76 1.00
C MET A 97 2.68 -2.25 0.66
N GLY A 98 2.67 -2.54 -0.64
CA GLY A 98 2.75 -3.91 -1.18
C GLY A 98 1.67 -4.20 -2.21
N VAL A 99 0.70 -3.30 -2.39
CA VAL A 99 -0.35 -3.48 -3.40
C VAL A 99 0.24 -3.46 -4.81
N ASN A 100 1.34 -2.74 -5.05
CA ASN A 100 2.05 -2.74 -6.33
C ASN A 100 2.77 -4.08 -6.59
N ASP A 101 3.36 -4.70 -5.58
CA ASP A 101 3.97 -6.03 -5.69
C ASP A 101 2.92 -7.08 -6.03
N TYR A 102 1.76 -6.98 -5.39
CA TYR A 102 0.55 -7.76 -5.73
C TYR A 102 0.06 -7.50 -7.16
N GLY A 103 -0.03 -6.22 -7.55
CA GLY A 103 -0.60 -5.80 -8.82
C GLY A 103 0.25 -6.17 -10.04
N TRP A 104 1.58 -6.03 -9.91
CA TRP A 104 2.54 -6.35 -10.95
C TRP A 104 2.98 -7.82 -10.94
N GLY A 105 2.98 -8.48 -9.77
CA GLY A 105 3.59 -9.81 -9.61
C GLY A 105 5.11 -9.80 -9.39
N GLY A 106 5.68 -8.63 -9.05
CA GLY A 106 7.11 -8.46 -8.76
C GLY A 106 7.81 -7.41 -9.62
N ALA A 107 9.07 -7.10 -9.29
CA ALA A 107 9.81 -5.99 -9.90
C ALA A 107 10.15 -6.24 -11.38
N ALA A 108 10.47 -7.48 -11.75
CA ALA A 108 10.74 -7.84 -13.14
C ALA A 108 9.53 -7.60 -14.05
N ALA A 109 8.33 -8.00 -13.60
CA ALA A 109 7.09 -7.78 -14.32
C ALA A 109 6.74 -6.28 -14.44
N GLN A 110 7.02 -5.48 -13.39
CA GLN A 110 6.89 -4.03 -13.47
C GLN A 110 7.80 -3.43 -14.54
N ALA A 111 9.06 -3.85 -14.61
CA ALA A 111 10.02 -3.35 -15.59
C ALA A 111 9.63 -3.73 -17.04
N ALA A 112 9.26 -4.99 -17.25
CA ALA A 112 8.83 -5.50 -18.56
C ALA A 112 7.53 -4.82 -19.03
N GLY A 113 6.59 -4.59 -18.11
CA GLY A 113 5.32 -3.90 -18.40
C GLY A 113 5.42 -2.37 -18.40
N ARG A 114 6.63 -1.81 -18.35
CA ARG A 114 6.90 -0.35 -18.38
C ARG A 114 6.12 0.42 -17.32
N GLY A 115 6.10 -0.12 -16.11
CA GLY A 115 5.50 0.52 -14.95
C GLY A 115 6.10 1.90 -14.69
N ASN A 116 5.30 2.79 -14.11
CA ASN A 116 5.76 4.18 -13.93
C ASN A 116 6.88 4.29 -12.88
N ALA A 117 6.98 3.39 -11.90
CA ALA A 117 7.90 3.50 -10.77
C ALA A 117 9.04 2.45 -10.79
N VAL A 118 9.50 2.09 -12.00
CA VAL A 118 10.65 1.20 -12.18
C VAL A 118 11.91 1.86 -11.58
N PRO A 119 12.77 1.09 -10.88
CA PRO A 119 14.02 1.62 -10.34
C PRO A 119 14.88 2.32 -11.38
N ALA A 120 15.37 3.52 -11.05
CA ALA A 120 16.13 4.37 -11.97
C ALA A 120 17.50 3.79 -12.35
N CYS A 121 17.99 2.79 -11.62
CA CYS A 121 19.24 2.09 -11.90
C CYS A 121 19.12 1.02 -13.00
N LEU A 122 17.90 0.69 -13.45
CA LEU A 122 17.69 -0.28 -14.51
C LEU A 122 17.74 0.38 -15.88
N ASP A 123 18.50 -0.21 -16.81
CA ASP A 123 18.38 0.13 -18.22
C ASP A 123 17.19 -0.65 -18.82
N LEU A 124 16.13 0.07 -19.15
CA LEU A 124 14.94 -0.55 -19.75
C LEU A 124 15.16 -1.02 -21.18
N ALA A 125 16.23 -0.58 -21.86
CA ALA A 125 16.60 -1.10 -23.17
C ALA A 125 16.98 -2.59 -23.12
N ASP A 126 17.50 -3.05 -21.98
CA ASP A 126 17.90 -4.45 -21.75
C ASP A 126 16.73 -5.33 -21.26
N VAL A 127 15.56 -4.73 -21.01
CA VAL A 127 14.37 -5.44 -20.53
C VAL A 127 13.36 -5.54 -21.66
N GLU A 128 13.15 -6.75 -22.16
CA GLU A 128 12.14 -7.04 -23.19
C GLU A 128 10.75 -6.62 -22.71
N PRO A 129 10.01 -5.79 -23.48
CA PRO A 129 8.66 -5.40 -23.13
C PRO A 129 7.71 -6.59 -23.09
N GLN A 130 6.96 -6.75 -22.00
CA GLN A 130 5.97 -7.80 -21.88
C GLN A 130 4.71 -7.29 -21.18
N MET A 131 3.54 -7.68 -21.70
CA MET A 131 2.28 -7.46 -20.99
C MET A 131 2.29 -8.25 -19.68
N PRO A 132 1.94 -7.63 -18.54
CA PRO A 132 1.82 -8.36 -17.28
C PRO A 132 0.88 -9.57 -17.40
N GLY A 133 1.34 -10.73 -16.95
CA GLY A 133 0.64 -12.02 -17.03
C GLY A 133 0.36 -12.60 -15.65
N LEU A 134 0.38 -13.93 -15.54
CA LEU A 134 0.45 -14.60 -14.24
C LEU A 134 1.80 -14.30 -13.59
N ALA A 135 1.80 -14.13 -12.27
CA ALA A 135 3.03 -14.04 -11.49
C ALA A 135 3.62 -15.44 -11.29
N ASP A 136 4.92 -15.50 -11.03
CA ASP A 136 5.56 -16.73 -10.60
C ASP A 136 4.95 -17.20 -9.27
N ALA A 137 4.98 -18.53 -9.05
CA ALA A 137 4.40 -19.13 -7.85
C ALA A 137 5.03 -18.61 -6.54
N ASP A 138 6.28 -18.15 -6.59
CA ASP A 138 7.07 -17.63 -5.46
C ASP A 138 7.01 -16.09 -5.33
N ALA A 139 6.11 -15.41 -6.06
CA ALA A 139 6.05 -13.94 -6.04
C ALA A 139 5.79 -13.35 -4.64
N ALA A 140 4.95 -14.00 -3.82
CA ALA A 140 4.69 -13.56 -2.45
C ALA A 140 5.89 -13.77 -1.53
N GLU A 141 6.68 -14.82 -1.77
CA GLU A 141 7.91 -15.15 -1.05
C GLU A 141 9.01 -14.13 -1.36
N ARG A 142 9.19 -13.75 -2.64
CA ARG A 142 10.12 -12.67 -3.03
C ARG A 142 9.73 -11.34 -2.42
N PHE A 143 8.44 -11.01 -2.49
CA PHE A 143 7.88 -9.84 -1.81
C PHE A 143 8.17 -9.90 -0.30
N GLY A 144 7.92 -11.01 0.37
CA GLY A 144 8.17 -11.18 1.81
C GLY A 144 9.64 -11.00 2.18
N ALA A 145 10.57 -11.51 1.35
CA ALA A 145 12.00 -11.30 1.53
C ALA A 145 12.39 -9.82 1.37
N ALA A 146 11.82 -9.12 0.38
CA ALA A 146 12.03 -7.68 0.21
C ALA A 146 11.45 -6.86 1.37
N TYR A 147 10.25 -7.23 1.84
CA TYR A 147 9.60 -6.59 2.98
C TYR A 147 10.44 -6.75 4.27
N GLU A 148 10.98 -7.93 4.52
CA GLU A 148 11.89 -8.17 5.64
C GLU A 148 13.17 -7.33 5.55
N ARG A 149 13.79 -7.26 4.36
CA ARG A 149 14.97 -6.40 4.15
C ARG A 149 14.65 -4.93 4.37
N MET A 150 13.48 -4.46 3.92
CA MET A 150 12.98 -3.11 4.17
C MET A 150 12.85 -2.84 5.67
N LEU A 151 12.16 -3.71 6.42
CA LEU A 151 12.00 -3.56 7.87
C LEU A 151 13.34 -3.60 8.61
N ALA A 152 14.22 -4.53 8.25
CA ALA A 152 15.56 -4.64 8.84
C ALA A 152 16.39 -3.35 8.62
N ARG A 153 16.28 -2.73 7.44
CA ARG A 153 16.94 -1.44 7.15
C ARG A 153 16.38 -0.31 8.01
N VAL A 154 15.06 -0.22 8.15
CA VAL A 154 14.43 0.80 9.04
C VAL A 154 14.88 0.59 10.49
N ARG A 155 14.83 -0.65 11.01
CA ARG A 155 15.26 -0.97 12.38
C ARG A 155 16.75 -0.68 12.61
N ARG A 156 17.60 -0.91 11.61
CA ARG A 156 19.03 -0.57 11.69
C ARG A 156 19.26 0.94 11.67
N ALA A 157 18.56 1.68 10.82
CA ALA A 157 18.69 3.13 10.72
C ALA A 157 18.12 3.85 11.95
N TYR A 158 17.02 3.33 12.51
CA TYR A 158 16.31 3.93 13.63
C TYR A 158 15.95 2.89 14.72
N PRO A 159 16.94 2.45 15.53
CA PRO A 159 16.75 1.36 16.51
C PRO A 159 15.69 1.63 17.59
N GLN A 160 15.39 2.90 17.88
CA GLN A 160 14.39 3.31 18.88
C GLN A 160 12.99 3.49 18.29
N THR A 161 12.85 3.50 16.96
CA THR A 161 11.57 3.70 16.28
C THR A 161 10.73 2.42 16.34
N THR A 162 9.48 2.55 16.79
CA THR A 162 8.48 1.47 16.63
C THR A 162 8.08 1.37 15.16
N VAL A 163 8.07 0.18 14.59
CA VAL A 163 7.60 -0.03 13.21
C VAL A 163 6.35 -0.88 13.25
N ARG A 164 5.28 -0.41 12.60
CA ARG A 164 3.98 -1.08 12.54
C ARG A 164 3.56 -1.26 11.10
N CYS A 165 3.33 -2.51 10.71
CA CYS A 165 2.97 -2.90 9.35
C CYS A 165 1.46 -3.09 9.25
N CYS A 166 0.81 -2.32 8.38
CA CYS A 166 -0.59 -2.51 8.04
C CYS A 166 -0.68 -3.55 6.93
N THR A 167 -1.45 -4.62 7.15
CA THR A 167 -1.76 -5.59 6.08
C THR A 167 -2.61 -4.94 4.98
N LEU A 168 -2.53 -5.45 3.76
CA LEU A 168 -3.33 -4.98 2.62
C LEU A 168 -4.80 -5.36 2.79
N CYS A 169 -5.68 -4.41 2.47
CA CYS A 169 -7.13 -4.63 2.45
C CYS A 169 -7.72 -4.19 1.09
N PRO A 170 -8.82 -4.82 0.67
CA PRO A 170 -9.46 -4.57 -0.63
C PRO A 170 -10.06 -3.15 -0.73
N GLY A 171 -9.85 -2.51 -1.88
CA GLY A 171 -10.62 -1.34 -2.29
C GLY A 171 -11.87 -1.74 -3.07
N ARG A 172 -12.94 -0.97 -2.90
CA ARG A 172 -14.23 -1.16 -3.57
C ARG A 172 -14.61 0.08 -4.36
N VAL A 173 -14.98 -0.10 -5.63
CA VAL A 173 -15.48 1.00 -6.46
C VAL A 173 -16.74 1.61 -5.82
N ALA A 174 -16.83 2.93 -5.82
CA ALA A 174 -17.99 3.65 -5.29
C ALA A 174 -19.31 3.15 -5.88
N ASP A 175 -20.39 3.27 -5.11
CA ASP A 175 -21.76 2.89 -5.48
C ASP A 175 -21.96 1.40 -5.84
N CYS A 176 -21.02 0.53 -5.46
CA CYS A 176 -21.13 -0.92 -5.63
C CYS A 176 -21.53 -1.61 -4.31
N ASP A 177 -22.66 -2.33 -4.32
CA ASP A 177 -23.13 -3.10 -3.16
C ASP A 177 -22.27 -4.35 -2.87
N ARG A 178 -21.53 -4.83 -3.88
CA ARG A 178 -20.66 -6.02 -3.81
C ARG A 178 -19.20 -5.63 -3.78
N SER A 179 -18.37 -6.51 -3.23
CA SER A 179 -16.92 -6.32 -3.26
C SER A 179 -16.44 -6.38 -4.70
N THR A 180 -15.73 -5.34 -5.13
CA THR A 180 -15.24 -5.22 -6.50
C THR A 180 -13.75 -5.50 -6.59
N PHE A 181 -13.10 -6.01 -5.54
CA PHE A 181 -11.66 -6.22 -5.56
C PHE A 181 -11.30 -7.49 -6.35
N ALA A 182 -10.29 -7.40 -7.21
CA ALA A 182 -9.69 -8.58 -7.81
C ALA A 182 -8.78 -9.25 -6.75
N TYR A 183 -9.24 -10.30 -6.06
CA TYR A 183 -8.53 -10.95 -4.94
C TYR A 183 -7.37 -11.90 -5.33
N ASN A 184 -7.32 -12.31 -6.61
CA ASN A 184 -6.28 -13.19 -7.14
C ASN A 184 -5.79 -12.70 -8.51
N LEU A 185 -5.36 -11.43 -8.56
CA LEU A 185 -5.15 -10.68 -9.80
C LEU A 185 -4.18 -11.39 -10.75
N ARG A 186 -3.07 -11.90 -10.21
CA ARG A 186 -1.95 -12.48 -10.95
C ARG A 186 -1.78 -13.99 -10.72
N GLY A 187 -2.79 -14.67 -10.16
CA GLY A 187 -2.69 -16.09 -9.80
C GLY A 187 -2.06 -16.36 -8.44
N VAL A 188 -1.60 -15.31 -7.75
CA VAL A 188 -1.21 -15.35 -6.33
C VAL A 188 -2.24 -14.53 -5.53
N PRO A 189 -3.00 -15.15 -4.60
CA PRO A 189 -4.01 -14.45 -3.80
C PRO A 189 -3.39 -13.36 -2.92
N ILE A 190 -4.11 -12.23 -2.73
CA ILE A 190 -3.65 -11.13 -1.86
C ILE A 190 -3.31 -11.60 -0.44
N GLU A 191 -3.98 -12.64 0.06
CA GLU A 191 -3.70 -13.17 1.40
C GLU A 191 -2.28 -13.73 1.56
N ARG A 192 -1.67 -14.24 0.47
CA ARG A 192 -0.26 -14.66 0.50
C ARG A 192 0.68 -13.49 0.76
N TYR A 193 0.34 -12.29 0.27
CA TYR A 193 1.10 -11.07 0.55
C TYR A 193 0.86 -10.60 1.99
N ASN A 194 -0.36 -10.72 2.52
CA ASN A 194 -0.64 -10.42 3.93
C ASN A 194 0.11 -11.37 4.87
N ASP A 195 0.15 -12.66 4.57
CA ASP A 195 0.96 -13.64 5.30
C ASP A 195 2.45 -13.29 5.27
N ALA A 196 2.96 -12.86 4.11
CA ALA A 196 4.33 -12.38 3.98
C ALA A 196 4.61 -11.14 4.83
N ILE A 197 3.69 -10.17 4.90
CA ILE A 197 3.79 -8.99 5.78
C ILE A 197 3.85 -9.42 7.25
N ARG A 198 2.91 -10.26 7.69
CA ARG A 198 2.87 -10.77 9.07
C ARG A 198 4.17 -11.49 9.44
N ALA A 199 4.64 -12.38 8.55
CA ALA A 199 5.83 -13.16 8.79
C ALA A 199 7.10 -12.29 8.81
N ALA A 200 7.23 -11.33 7.89
CA ALA A 200 8.34 -10.39 7.87
C ALA A 200 8.37 -9.53 9.15
N ALA A 201 7.22 -8.99 9.56
CA ALA A 201 7.11 -8.20 10.79
C ALA A 201 7.51 -9.02 12.02
N ALA A 202 7.06 -10.26 12.13
CA ALA A 202 7.43 -11.17 13.22
C ALA A 202 8.96 -11.42 13.26
N ARG A 203 9.58 -11.71 12.10
CA ARG A 203 11.03 -11.98 12.03
C ARG A 203 11.90 -10.77 12.37
N THR A 204 11.42 -9.56 12.14
CA THR A 204 12.17 -8.32 12.45
C THR A 204 11.76 -7.68 13.78
N GLY A 205 10.86 -8.30 14.55
CA GLY A 205 10.36 -7.75 15.82
C GLY A 205 9.53 -6.47 15.65
N CYS A 206 8.86 -6.32 14.50
CA CYS A 206 7.96 -5.21 14.21
C CYS A 206 6.50 -5.58 14.55
N ALA A 207 5.68 -4.57 14.82
CA ALA A 207 4.26 -4.77 15.10
C ALA A 207 3.45 -4.92 13.79
N VAL A 208 2.28 -5.53 13.90
CA VAL A 208 1.29 -5.63 12.80
C VAL A 208 -0.01 -4.94 13.24
N ALA A 209 -0.58 -4.13 12.36
CA ALA A 209 -1.98 -3.75 12.39
C ALA A 209 -2.69 -4.59 11.32
N ASP A 210 -3.37 -5.67 11.74
CA ASP A 210 -3.97 -6.65 10.82
C ASP A 210 -5.34 -6.16 10.33
N VAL A 211 -5.30 -5.17 9.44
CA VAL A 211 -6.47 -4.59 8.78
C VAL A 211 -7.23 -5.64 7.96
N ALA A 212 -6.52 -6.58 7.35
CA ALA A 212 -7.10 -7.62 6.51
C ALA A 212 -8.02 -8.55 7.32
N ALA A 213 -7.60 -8.92 8.54
CA ALA A 213 -8.39 -9.75 9.44
C ALA A 213 -9.74 -9.13 9.83
N LEU A 214 -9.88 -7.81 9.74
CA LEU A 214 -11.15 -7.14 10.02
C LEU A 214 -12.21 -7.46 8.95
N GLY A 215 -11.83 -7.80 7.72
CA GLY A 215 -12.76 -8.23 6.67
C GLY A 215 -13.69 -7.13 6.15
N PHE A 216 -13.15 -5.93 5.96
CA PHE A 216 -13.85 -4.78 5.37
C PHE A 216 -13.10 -4.26 4.14
N ASP A 217 -13.87 -3.72 3.20
CA ASP A 217 -13.34 -2.92 2.10
C ASP A 217 -13.36 -1.43 2.48
N TYR A 218 -12.57 -0.62 1.78
CA TYR A 218 -12.73 0.84 1.72
C TYR A 218 -13.15 1.29 0.33
N GLU A 219 -13.84 2.42 0.22
CA GLU A 219 -14.24 3.01 -1.05
C GLU A 219 -13.02 3.54 -1.83
N ALA A 220 -12.89 3.16 -3.10
CA ALA A 220 -11.76 3.46 -3.95
C ALA A 220 -12.22 3.80 -5.38
N VAL A 221 -11.41 4.54 -6.13
CA VAL A 221 -11.74 4.89 -7.53
C VAL A 221 -11.45 3.74 -8.51
N ASP A 222 -10.45 2.91 -8.21
CA ASP A 222 -9.92 1.88 -9.11
C ASP A 222 -9.65 0.54 -8.39
N GLY A 223 -10.34 0.32 -7.27
CA GLY A 223 -10.11 -0.81 -6.38
C GLY A 223 -8.81 -0.74 -5.57
N THR A 224 -8.04 0.36 -5.68
CA THR A 224 -6.80 0.56 -4.91
C THR A 224 -6.72 1.94 -4.25
N HIS A 225 -7.03 3.03 -4.96
CA HIS A 225 -6.82 4.38 -4.45
C HIS A 225 -8.07 4.90 -3.73
N PRO A 226 -8.02 5.13 -2.40
CA PRO A 226 -9.19 5.59 -1.65
C PRO A 226 -9.77 6.93 -2.14
N THR A 227 -11.10 7.03 -2.12
CA THR A 227 -11.78 8.34 -2.12
C THR A 227 -11.60 9.02 -0.76
N ALA A 228 -12.09 10.25 -0.57
CA ALA A 228 -12.14 10.87 0.76
C ALA A 228 -12.92 10.03 1.78
N ARG A 229 -13.99 9.36 1.35
CA ARG A 229 -14.72 8.41 2.20
C ARG A 229 -13.88 7.17 2.46
N GLY A 230 -13.23 6.64 1.43
CA GLY A 230 -12.27 5.54 1.56
C GLY A 230 -11.15 5.82 2.55
N MET A 231 -10.58 7.03 2.54
CA MET A 231 -9.54 7.42 3.48
C MET A 231 -10.02 7.36 4.94
N ARG A 232 -11.26 7.82 5.20
CA ARG A 232 -11.87 7.73 6.54
C ARG A 232 -12.13 6.27 6.95
N GLN A 233 -12.63 5.45 6.04
CA GLN A 233 -12.86 4.02 6.27
C GLN A 233 -11.53 3.30 6.57
N LEU A 234 -10.51 3.49 5.74
CA LEU A 234 -9.18 2.94 5.93
C LEU A 234 -8.56 3.40 7.25
N ALA A 235 -8.67 4.68 7.60
CA ALA A 235 -8.15 5.20 8.87
C ALA A 235 -8.83 4.54 10.08
N ALA A 236 -10.17 4.40 10.06
CA ALA A 236 -10.90 3.74 11.14
C ALA A 236 -10.51 2.26 11.26
N LEU A 237 -10.34 1.55 10.14
CA LEU A 237 -9.89 0.16 10.14
C LEU A 237 -8.46 0.01 10.69
N VAL A 238 -7.54 0.91 10.33
CA VAL A 238 -6.17 0.90 10.87
C VAL A 238 -6.18 1.19 12.37
N LEU A 239 -6.92 2.20 12.83
CA LEU A 239 -7.07 2.51 14.26
C LEU A 239 -7.69 1.33 15.03
N HIS A 240 -8.68 0.67 14.45
CA HIS A 240 -9.30 -0.52 15.04
C HIS A 240 -8.30 -1.67 15.15
N ALA A 241 -7.55 -1.97 14.07
CA ALA A 241 -6.50 -2.98 14.06
C ALA A 241 -5.35 -2.66 15.04
N MET A 242 -5.20 -1.40 15.44
CA MET A 242 -4.26 -0.93 16.45
C MET A 242 -4.82 -0.98 17.89
N GLY A 243 -6.10 -1.31 18.08
CA GLY A 243 -6.78 -1.28 19.37
C GLY A 243 -7.10 0.14 19.87
N LEU A 244 -7.15 1.12 18.96
CA LEU A 244 -7.42 2.53 19.26
C LEU A 244 -8.83 2.99 18.84
N ALA A 245 -9.59 2.10 18.22
CA ALA A 245 -10.99 2.30 17.86
C ALA A 245 -11.74 0.98 18.05
N ASP A 246 -13.07 1.05 18.16
CA ASP A 246 -13.96 -0.10 18.32
C ASP A 246 -14.83 -0.34 17.07
N ASP A 247 -15.63 -1.40 17.10
CA ASP A 247 -16.53 -1.75 15.99
C ASP A 247 -17.51 -0.62 15.66
N ALA A 248 -17.92 0.18 16.65
CA ALA A 248 -18.84 1.30 16.44
C ALA A 248 -18.19 2.41 15.61
N ALA A 249 -16.91 2.70 15.83
CA ALA A 249 -16.15 3.65 15.03
C ALA A 249 -16.01 3.17 13.57
N VAL A 250 -15.76 1.88 13.34
CA VAL A 250 -15.72 1.30 11.98
C VAL A 250 -17.10 1.38 11.32
N ALA A 251 -18.16 0.98 12.03
CA ALA A 251 -19.53 1.02 11.54
C ALA A 251 -19.98 2.44 11.15
N ALA A 252 -19.56 3.46 11.92
CA ALA A 252 -19.87 4.86 11.63
C ALA A 252 -19.30 5.36 10.29
N THR A 253 -18.24 4.74 9.77
CA THR A 253 -17.70 5.06 8.43
C THR A 253 -18.51 4.45 7.29
N GLY A 254 -19.40 3.49 7.60
CA GLY A 254 -20.11 2.69 6.62
C GLY A 254 -19.19 1.86 5.73
N ALA A 255 -18.05 1.40 6.26
CA ALA A 255 -17.16 0.47 5.56
C ALA A 255 -17.91 -0.84 5.25
N PRO A 256 -18.00 -1.26 3.98
CA PRO A 256 -18.72 -2.48 3.62
C PRO A 256 -17.88 -3.72 3.91
N ARG A 257 -18.54 -4.84 4.23
CA ARG A 257 -17.87 -6.13 4.44
C ARG A 257 -17.23 -6.63 3.14
N SER A 258 -16.01 -7.16 3.26
CA SER A 258 -15.35 -7.86 2.18
C SER A 258 -16.09 -9.13 1.81
N GLN A 259 -16.16 -9.41 0.51
CA GLN A 259 -16.80 -10.62 -0.01
C GLN A 259 -15.99 -11.16 -1.18
N ARG A 260 -15.23 -12.23 -0.93
CA ARG A 260 -14.52 -12.94 -1.98
C ARG A 260 -15.49 -13.86 -2.72
N SER A 261 -15.70 -13.61 -4.00
CA SER A 261 -16.68 -14.35 -4.82
C SER A 261 -16.06 -15.50 -5.62
N CYS A 262 -14.73 -15.57 -5.73
CA CYS A 262 -14.01 -16.61 -6.47
C CYS A 262 -12.58 -16.85 -5.97
N GLU A 263 -12.05 -18.04 -6.28
CA GLU A 263 -10.69 -18.46 -5.94
C GLU A 263 -9.71 -18.44 -7.13
N GLY A 264 -10.22 -18.48 -8.37
CA GLY A 264 -9.41 -18.56 -9.59
C GLY A 264 -8.62 -17.29 -9.93
N PRO A 265 -7.59 -17.39 -10.80
CA PRO A 265 -6.81 -16.24 -11.25
C PRO A 265 -7.66 -15.25 -12.05
N CYS A 266 -7.36 -13.95 -11.92
CA CYS A 266 -8.04 -12.93 -12.71
C CYS A 266 -7.49 -12.79 -14.15
N VAL A 267 -6.25 -13.21 -14.40
CA VAL A 267 -5.67 -13.23 -15.76
C VAL A 267 -6.52 -14.13 -16.66
N GLY A 268 -7.07 -13.55 -17.73
CA GLY A 268 -7.97 -14.25 -18.66
C GLY A 268 -9.44 -14.34 -18.21
N CYS A 269 -9.79 -13.79 -17.04
CA CYS A 269 -11.18 -13.74 -16.56
C CYS A 269 -11.95 -12.58 -17.22
N GLU A 270 -13.16 -12.86 -17.72
CA GLU A 270 -14.02 -11.85 -18.37
C GLU A 270 -14.50 -10.74 -17.42
N HIS A 271 -14.53 -11.01 -16.11
CA HIS A 271 -14.94 -10.04 -15.10
C HIS A 271 -13.79 -9.13 -14.62
N ALA A 272 -12.54 -9.46 -14.94
CA ALA A 272 -11.41 -8.64 -14.54
C ALA A 272 -11.40 -7.36 -15.38
N ALA A 273 -11.42 -6.20 -14.72
CA ALA A 273 -11.50 -4.92 -15.40
C ALA A 273 -10.22 -4.56 -16.14
N SER A 274 -9.06 -4.95 -15.59
CA SER A 274 -7.75 -4.93 -16.23
C SER A 274 -6.88 -6.00 -15.61
N THR A 275 -6.12 -6.69 -16.45
CA THR A 275 -4.94 -7.47 -16.04
C THR A 275 -3.72 -7.08 -16.86
N GLY A 276 -3.78 -5.95 -17.58
CA GLY A 276 -2.65 -5.42 -18.35
C GLY A 276 -1.80 -4.47 -17.51
N ALA A 277 -1.15 -3.51 -18.20
CA ALA A 277 -0.37 -2.45 -17.56
C ALA A 277 -1.23 -1.32 -16.95
N ALA A 278 -2.51 -1.22 -17.33
CA ALA A 278 -3.43 -0.26 -16.75
C ALA A 278 -3.76 -0.66 -15.29
N TRP A 279 -3.50 0.24 -14.35
CA TRP A 279 -3.72 0.01 -12.93
C TRP A 279 -5.21 0.04 -12.60
N LEU A 280 -5.81 -1.13 -12.41
CA LEU A 280 -7.23 -1.28 -12.04
C LEU A 280 -7.45 -2.64 -11.37
N CYS A 281 -7.46 -2.67 -10.04
CA CYS A 281 -7.64 -3.89 -9.25
C CYS A 281 -9.12 -4.24 -9.05
N VAL A 282 -9.89 -4.24 -10.15
CA VAL A 282 -11.35 -4.34 -10.11
C VAL A 282 -11.86 -5.64 -10.76
N CYS A 283 -12.73 -6.33 -10.03
CA CYS A 283 -13.62 -7.39 -10.51
C CYS A 283 -15.03 -6.79 -10.72
N ARG A 284 -15.61 -6.98 -11.90
CA ARG A 284 -16.93 -6.48 -12.31
C ARG A 284 -18.05 -7.52 -12.17
N ARG A 285 -17.83 -8.54 -11.33
CA ARG A 285 -18.78 -9.64 -11.11
C ARG A 285 -19.92 -9.26 -10.16
#